data_AF-A0A7S3QDC3-F1
#
_entry.id   AF-A0A7S3QDC3-F1
#
_cell.length_a   1.000
_cell.length_b   1.000
_cell.length_c   1.000
_cell.angle_alpha   90.00
_cell.angle_beta   90.00
_cell.angle_gamma   90.00
#
_symmetry.space_group_name_H-M   'P 1'
#
loop_
_entity.id
_entity.type
_entity.pdbx_description
1 polymer ?
#
loop_
_entity_poly.entity_id
_entity_poly.type
_entity_poly.pdbx_seq_one_letter_code
_entity_poly.pdbx_strand_id
1 'polypeptide(L)'
;LKCYDFGGQETYALGQSQYFDDNGIYILVINADEKNEQVFMSHVQRLQAMAPNAKVLLVLSKADKLKKAKEIKAKVQWIQDSIERFVKGVVEGKYSSAGSAKANTNDVVKKHLQFHP
;
A
#
# COMPACT_ATOMS: atom_id res chain seq x y z
N LEU A 1 -4.73 -22.08 0.31
CA LEU A 1 -4.59 -20.63 0.52
C LEU A 1 -4.31 -20.40 2.00
N LYS A 2 -3.25 -19.66 2.35
CA LYS A 2 -2.98 -19.24 3.74
C LYS A 2 -3.27 -17.74 3.82
N CYS A 3 -4.09 -17.34 4.77
CA CYS A 3 -4.45 -15.94 4.99
C CYS A 3 -3.97 -15.53 6.38
N TYR A 4 -3.37 -14.36 6.47
CA TYR A 4 -2.88 -13.78 7.72
C TYR A 4 -3.56 -12.43 7.92
N ASP A 5 -4.08 -12.21 9.12
CA ASP A 5 -4.63 -10.92 9.53
C ASP A 5 -3.58 -10.17 10.37
N PHE A 6 -3.35 -8.91 10.02
CA PHE A 6 -2.26 -8.12 10.57
C PHE A 6 -2.82 -6.88 11.26
N GLY A 7 -2.36 -6.65 12.50
CA GLY A 7 -2.75 -5.46 13.25
C GLY A 7 -2.24 -4.18 12.60
N GLY A 8 -3.10 -3.17 12.45
CA GLY A 8 -2.72 -1.89 11.84
C GLY A 8 -1.82 -1.00 12.70
N GLN A 9 -1.59 -1.34 13.97
CA GLN A 9 -0.76 -0.56 14.90
C GLN A 9 0.73 -0.79 14.65
N GLU A 10 1.52 0.28 14.77
CA GLU A 10 2.98 0.26 14.54
C GLU A 10 3.72 -0.76 15.44
N THR A 11 3.23 -0.96 16.66
CA THR A 11 3.78 -1.93 17.63
C THR A 11 3.78 -3.37 17.10
N TYR A 12 2.86 -3.73 16.21
CA TYR A 12 2.80 -5.07 15.61
C TYR A 12 3.61 -5.19 14.33
N ALA A 13 4.10 -4.08 13.78
CA ALA A 13 4.58 -4.04 12.42
C ALA A 13 5.86 -4.88 12.20
N LEU A 14 6.70 -5.07 13.23
CA LEU A 14 7.87 -5.94 13.13
C LEU A 14 7.49 -7.43 13.09
N GLY A 15 6.47 -7.83 13.85
CA GLY A 15 5.99 -9.21 13.87
C GLY A 15 5.35 -9.65 12.55
N GLN A 16 4.94 -8.70 11.72
CA GLN A 16 4.31 -8.94 10.41
C GLN A 16 5.34 -9.16 9.31
N SER A 17 6.51 -8.54 9.41
CA SER A 17 7.54 -8.57 8.37
C SER A 17 8.00 -9.98 7.98
N GLN A 18 7.92 -10.95 8.90
CA GLN A 18 8.28 -12.35 8.63
C GLN A 18 7.35 -13.05 7.63
N TYR A 19 6.15 -12.49 7.40
CA TYR A 19 5.17 -13.00 6.47
C TYR A 19 5.24 -12.31 5.11
N PHE A 20 6.19 -11.38 4.92
CA PHE A 20 6.35 -10.67 3.67
C PHE A 20 7.14 -11.51 2.65
N ASP A 21 6.47 -11.87 1.57
CA ASP A 21 6.93 -12.60 0.41
C ASP A 21 6.56 -11.85 -0.90
N ASP A 22 7.47 -11.87 -1.88
CA ASP A 22 7.34 -11.22 -3.19
C ASP A 22 6.20 -11.78 -4.06
N ASN A 23 5.80 -13.04 -3.83
CA ASN A 23 4.70 -13.67 -4.56
C ASN A 23 3.36 -13.57 -3.80
N GLY A 24 3.35 -12.89 -2.65
CA GLY A 24 2.16 -12.67 -1.84
C GLY A 24 1.17 -11.69 -2.49
N ILE A 25 -0.11 -11.86 -2.13
CA ILE A 25 -1.16 -10.88 -2.39
C ILE A 25 -1.48 -10.22 -1.04
N TYR A 26 -1.29 -8.91 -0.99
CA TYR A 26 -1.51 -8.11 0.21
C TYR A 26 -2.77 -7.30 0.05
N ILE A 27 -3.65 -7.37 1.04
CA ILE A 27 -4.87 -6.58 1.07
C ILE A 27 -4.65 -5.45 2.07
N LEU A 28 -4.49 -4.23 1.58
CA LEU A 28 -4.36 -3.05 2.42
C LEU A 28 -5.75 -2.46 2.65
N VAL A 29 -6.26 -2.65 3.86
CA VAL A 29 -7.58 -2.16 4.29
C VAL A 29 -7.45 -0.78 4.91
N ILE A 30 -8.09 0.22 4.30
CA ILE A 30 -8.02 1.63 4.72
C ILE A 30 -9.42 2.10 5.09
N ASN A 31 -9.59 2.68 6.27
CA ASN A 31 -10.87 3.24 6.68
C ASN A 31 -11.24 4.44 5.78
N ALA A 32 -12.51 4.51 5.38
CA ALA A 32 -13.02 5.61 4.56
C ALA A 32 -12.91 6.98 5.25
N ASP A 33 -12.94 7.01 6.58
CA ASP A 33 -12.75 8.20 7.40
C ASP A 33 -11.30 8.44 7.84
N GLU A 34 -10.33 7.69 7.33
CA GLU A 34 -8.91 7.97 7.56
C GLU A 34 -8.59 9.41 7.15
N LYS A 35 -7.78 10.12 7.93
CA LYS A 35 -7.35 11.50 7.62
C LYS A 35 -5.84 11.63 7.56
N ASN A 36 -5.12 10.64 8.08
CA ASN A 36 -3.69 10.64 8.20
C ASN A 36 -3.09 9.63 7.20
N GLU A 37 -2.44 10.17 6.18
CA GLU A 37 -1.74 9.40 5.14
C GLU A 37 -0.67 8.46 5.72
N GLN A 38 0.05 8.89 6.77
CA GLN A 38 1.11 8.09 7.39
C GLN A 38 0.62 6.73 7.92
N VAL A 39 -0.66 6.64 8.33
CA VAL A 39 -1.22 5.41 8.90
C VAL A 39 -1.11 4.26 7.91
N PHE A 40 -1.52 4.44 6.66
CA PHE A 40 -1.40 3.38 5.65
C PHE A 40 -0.07 3.43 4.89
N MET A 41 0.56 4.60 4.76
CA MET A 41 1.83 4.71 4.02
C MET A 41 2.99 4.00 4.71
N SER A 42 3.01 3.94 6.04
CA SER A 42 4.03 3.17 6.78
C SER A 42 3.99 1.67 6.45
N HIS A 43 2.80 1.11 6.20
CA HIS A 43 2.64 -0.28 5.75
C HIS A 43 3.13 -0.47 4.32
N VAL A 44 2.77 0.43 3.41
CA VAL A 44 3.24 0.40 2.02
C VAL A 44 4.77 0.49 1.94
N GLN A 45 5.37 1.40 2.72
CA GLN A 45 6.83 1.56 2.80
C GLN A 45 7.52 0.28 3.24
N ARG A 46 7.02 -0.36 4.29
CA ARG A 46 7.58 -1.59 4.82
C ARG A 46 7.42 -2.75 3.85
N LEU A 47 6.25 -2.88 3.24
CA LEU A 47 6.01 -3.90 2.23
C LEU A 47 6.97 -3.74 1.05
N GLN A 48 7.11 -2.52 0.52
CA GLN A 48 8.05 -2.24 -0.58
C GLN A 48 9.51 -2.51 -0.21
N ALA A 49 9.92 -2.26 1.04
CA ALA A 49 11.28 -2.53 1.49
C ALA A 49 11.60 -4.05 1.60
N MET A 50 10.60 -4.86 1.92
CA MET A 50 10.78 -6.29 2.22
C MET A 50 10.36 -7.21 1.07
N ALA A 51 9.35 -6.81 0.30
CA ALA A 51 8.74 -7.56 -0.80
C ALA A 51 8.36 -6.58 -1.94
N PRO A 52 9.35 -6.01 -2.66
CA PRO A 52 9.13 -4.97 -3.68
C PRO A 52 8.25 -5.43 -4.85
N ASN A 53 8.16 -6.75 -5.11
CA ASN A 53 7.37 -7.31 -6.21
C ASN A 53 5.96 -7.75 -5.78
N ALA A 54 5.63 -7.61 -4.49
CA ALA A 54 4.35 -7.96 -3.93
C ALA A 54 3.19 -7.25 -4.62
N LYS A 55 2.07 -7.96 -4.81
CA LYS A 55 0.84 -7.37 -5.34
C LYS A 55 0.02 -6.79 -4.20
N VAL A 56 -0.42 -5.54 -4.33
CA VAL A 56 -1.24 -4.86 -3.33
C VAL A 56 -2.64 -4.61 -3.89
N LEU A 57 -3.66 -5.13 -3.20
CA LEU A 57 -5.05 -4.78 -3.41
C LEU A 57 -5.47 -3.77 -2.35
N LEU A 58 -5.96 -2.61 -2.79
CA LEU A 58 -6.47 -1.56 -1.91
C LEU A 58 -7.95 -1.79 -1.63
N VAL A 59 -8.35 -1.80 -0.36
CA VAL A 59 -9.74 -1.97 0.05
C VAL A 59 -10.14 -0.80 0.94
N LEU A 60 -11.19 -0.07 0.51
CA LEU A 60 -11.79 0.97 1.32
C LEU A 60 -12.82 0.36 2.28
N SER A 61 -12.53 0.34 3.58
CA SER A 61 -13.45 -0.15 4.60
C SER A 61 -14.29 0.98 5.20
N LYS A 62 -15.40 0.62 5.86
CA LYS A 62 -16.32 1.58 6.50
C LYS A 62 -16.82 2.67 5.55
N ALA A 63 -17.06 2.29 4.28
CA ALA A 63 -17.52 3.21 3.24
C ALA A 63 -18.89 3.83 3.55
N ASP A 64 -19.68 3.21 4.42
CA ASP A 64 -20.93 3.73 4.97
C ASP A 64 -20.77 5.08 5.69
N LYS A 65 -19.56 5.42 6.15
CA LYS A 65 -19.25 6.74 6.71
C LYS A 65 -19.21 7.85 5.67
N LEU A 66 -19.06 7.51 4.39
CA LEU A 66 -19.13 8.43 3.26
C LEU A 66 -20.53 8.36 2.67
N LYS A 67 -21.25 9.48 2.71
CA LYS A 67 -22.68 9.51 2.37
C LYS A 67 -22.91 9.62 0.86
N LYS A 68 -21.91 10.09 0.12
CA LYS A 68 -22.03 10.41 -1.31
C LYS A 68 -20.99 9.63 -2.11
N ALA A 69 -21.39 9.12 -3.27
CA ALA A 69 -20.48 8.46 -4.21
C ALA A 69 -19.27 9.35 -4.61
N LYS A 70 -19.48 10.67 -4.68
CA LYS A 70 -18.42 11.65 -4.93
C LYS A 70 -17.35 11.65 -3.83
N GLU A 71 -17.75 11.47 -2.57
CA GLU A 71 -16.82 11.40 -1.42
C GLU A 71 -16.00 10.12 -1.48
N ILE A 72 -16.64 8.99 -1.79
CA ILE A 72 -15.95 7.70 -2.00
C ILE A 72 -14.92 7.82 -3.11
N LYS A 73 -15.31 8.36 -4.28
CA LYS A 73 -14.41 8.53 -5.41
C LYS A 73 -13.22 9.45 -5.08
N ALA A 74 -13.48 10.57 -4.42
CA ALA A 74 -12.42 11.47 -3.98
C ALA A 74 -11.47 10.78 -2.98
N LYS A 75 -12.00 9.96 -2.08
CA LYS A 75 -11.21 9.22 -1.10
C LYS A 75 -10.31 8.17 -1.75
N VAL A 76 -10.86 7.40 -2.70
CA VAL A 76 -10.08 6.42 -3.48
C VAL A 76 -8.97 7.12 -4.26
N GLN A 77 -9.29 8.22 -4.95
CA GLN A 77 -8.29 8.99 -5.71
C GLN A 77 -7.17 9.50 -4.80
N TRP A 78 -7.52 10.06 -3.63
CA TRP A 78 -6.51 10.53 -2.67
C TRP A 78 -5.57 9.40 -2.21
N ILE A 79 -6.10 8.20 -1.92
CA ILE A 79 -5.27 7.04 -1.56
C ILE A 79 -4.34 6.65 -2.71
N GLN A 80 -4.86 6.60 -3.94
CA GLN A 80 -4.08 6.25 -5.13
C GLN A 80 -2.96 7.26 -5.35
N ASP A 81 -3.29 8.56 -5.34
CA ASP A 81 -2.32 9.65 -5.53
C ASP A 81 -1.21 9.60 -4.45
N SER A 82 -1.58 9.33 -3.19
CA SER A 82 -0.62 9.16 -2.09
C SER A 82 0.37 8.03 -2.35
N ILE A 83 -0.12 6.86 -2.75
CA ILE A 83 0.72 5.68 -3.02
C ILE A 83 1.59 5.90 -4.28
N GLU A 84 1.02 6.45 -5.35
CA GLU A 84 1.74 6.72 -6.60
C GLU A 84 2.86 7.75 -6.39
N ARG A 85 2.61 8.81 -5.61
CA ARG A 85 3.66 9.79 -5.24
C ARG A 85 4.81 9.13 -4.51
N PHE A 86 4.50 8.23 -3.57
CA PHE A 86 5.53 7.49 -2.85
C PHE A 86 6.33 6.57 -3.76
N VAL A 87 5.66 5.73 -4.55
CA VAL A 87 6.32 4.80 -5.49
C VAL A 87 7.22 5.57 -6.46
N LYS A 88 6.71 6.66 -7.04
CA LYS A 88 7.50 7.53 -7.93
C LYS A 88 8.73 8.10 -7.22
N GLY A 89 8.59 8.58 -5.98
CA GLY A 89 9.72 9.09 -5.22
C GLY A 89 10.75 8.02 -4.85
N VAL A 90 10.35 6.76 -4.65
CA VAL A 90 11.28 5.63 -4.49
C VAL A 90 12.05 5.38 -5.78
N VAL A 91 11.37 5.37 -6.93
CA VAL A 91 12.00 5.22 -8.25
C VAL A 91 13.00 6.34 -8.55
N GLU A 92 12.65 7.58 -8.18
CA GLU A 92 13.48 8.77 -8.38
C GLU A 92 14.61 8.90 -7.33
N GLY A 93 14.73 7.96 -6.38
CA GLY A 93 15.73 8.02 -5.31
C GLY A 93 15.51 9.14 -4.30
N LYS A 94 14.32 9.74 -4.28
CA LYS A 94 13.91 10.80 -3.33
C LYS A 94 13.51 10.24 -1.96
N TYR A 95 13.17 8.95 -1.90
CA TYR A 95 12.93 8.22 -0.67
C TYR A 95 13.93 7.07 -0.57
N SER A 96 14.71 7.04 0.51
CA SER A 96 15.61 5.93 0.80
C SER A 96 14.77 4.69 1.07
N SER A 97 14.84 3.66 0.21
CA SER A 97 14.42 2.33 0.63
C SER A 97 15.34 1.92 1.77
N ALA A 98 14.80 1.67 2.95
CA ALA A 98 15.58 1.06 4.03
C ALA A 98 15.92 -0.36 3.58
N GLY A 99 17.06 -0.51 2.91
CA GLY A 99 17.45 -1.74 2.22
C GLY A 99 17.73 -1.49 0.75
N SER A 100 19.02 -1.53 0.42
CA SER A 100 19.57 -1.50 -0.92
C SER A 100 19.07 -2.68 -1.77
N ALA A 101 18.09 -2.44 -2.63
CA ALA A 101 17.88 -3.27 -3.81
C ALA A 101 17.63 -2.33 -4.98
N LYS A 102 18.61 -2.22 -5.87
CA LYS A 102 18.44 -1.70 -7.23
C LYS A 102 17.51 -2.67 -7.98
N ALA A 103 16.21 -2.67 -7.65
CA ALA A 103 15.21 -3.39 -8.43
C ALA A 103 14.98 -2.59 -9.72
N ASN A 104 15.08 -3.27 -10.85
CA ASN A 104 14.96 -2.71 -12.19
C ASN A 104 13.56 -2.06 -12.36
N THR A 105 13.51 -0.75 -12.14
CA THR A 105 12.30 0.06 -11.91
C THR A 105 11.39 0.19 -13.12
N ASN A 106 11.84 -0.23 -14.30
CA ASN A 106 11.09 -0.12 -15.54
C ASN A 106 10.00 -1.20 -15.74
N ASP A 107 10.08 -2.35 -15.06
CA ASP A 107 9.10 -3.44 -15.22
C ASP A 107 7.96 -3.42 -14.19
N VAL A 108 8.17 -2.82 -13.01
CA VAL A 108 7.19 -2.83 -11.90
C VAL A 108 5.98 -1.93 -12.21
N VAL A 109 6.19 -0.82 -12.91
CA VAL A 109 5.15 0.20 -13.15
C VAL A 109 4.15 -0.21 -14.24
N LYS A 110 4.56 -1.03 -15.21
CA LYS A 110 3.70 -1.36 -16.38
C LYS A 110 2.78 -2.56 -16.19
N LYS A 111 2.96 -3.41 -15.16
CA LYS A 111 2.24 -4.70 -15.08
C LYS A 111 1.22 -4.86 -13.96
N HIS A 112 1.24 -4.07 -12.87
CA HIS A 112 0.64 -4.56 -11.61
C HIS A 112 -0.43 -3.72 -10.90
N LEU A 113 -0.86 -2.58 -11.43
CA LEU A 113 -2.01 -1.85 -10.87
C LEU A 113 -3.21 -1.95 -11.82
N GLN A 114 -3.89 -3.09 -11.80
CA GLN A 114 -5.24 -3.19 -12.35
C GLN A 114 -6.24 -2.82 -11.25
N PHE A 115 -6.78 -1.61 -11.36
CA PHE A 115 -7.92 -1.18 -10.56
C PHE A 115 -9.21 -1.68 -11.24
N HIS A 116 -9.93 -2.57 -10.57
CA HIS A 116 -11.29 -2.96 -11.00
C HIS A 116 -12.30 -2.11 -10.22
N PRO A 117 -13.19 -1.37 -10.91
CA PRO A 117 -14.21 -0.50 -10.31
C PRO A 117 -15.30 -1.28 -9.57
#